data_AF-A0A5N6UDP2-F1
#
_entry.id   AF-A0A5N6UDP2-F1
#
_cell.length_a   1.000
_cell.length_b   1.000
_cell.length_c   1.000
_cell.angle_alpha   90.00
_cell.angle_beta   90.00
_cell.angle_gamma   90.00
#
_symmetry.space_group_name_H-M   'P 1'
#
loop_
_entity.id
_entity.type
_entity.pdbx_description
1 polymer ?
#
loop_
_entity_poly.entity_id
_entity_poly.type
_entity_poly.pdbx_seq_one_letter_code
_entity_poly.pdbx_strand_id
1 'polypeptide(L)'
;MAESSFSSASPHLKVGTKDDKTSAFRKISEDEEWEVTSPTDPTFQTANSAAASSSAGSNLFGGNVFNEPQGGGIRFRRSPFADPSGDGDEDHDDFDEHPEGPRPTGALNEGFPNNYALGRRTSVSAESLNPTSAGSDSWVPPHHPKTEDQVSRLKTAVSGNFLFSHLDDDQFKTVVDALVEKPIPAKGIKVISQGDAGDYFYIVEDGHFDVYIHPSGSVQSGSDGMGSKAGTIGPGGSFGELALMYNAPRAATIVSTDSKSTLWALDRITFRRILMDSAFQRRRMYEAFLEEVPLLSSLKPYERSKIADALDAIKFSAGSTIIREGDPGDAFYLLESGEVEAFKEGVDRPVKSYQRGDYFGELALLDDQPRAASIVAKTDVKVAKLGRDGFKRLLGPVEEIMRRAEYEQIQPKPAAS
;
A
#
# COMPACT_ATOMS: atom_id res chain seq x y z
N MET A 1 -40.31 47.41 8.22
CA MET A 1 -41.73 47.05 8.40
C MET A 1 -42.14 46.12 7.27
N ALA A 2 -43.01 45.17 7.61
CA ALA A 2 -43.70 44.18 6.77
C ALA A 2 -42.92 42.91 6.39
N GLU A 3 -43.29 41.85 7.12
CA GLU A 3 -43.06 40.43 6.92
C GLU A 3 -43.78 39.90 5.67
N SER A 4 -43.32 38.78 5.14
CA SER A 4 -44.19 37.85 4.40
C SER A 4 -43.78 36.40 4.65
N SER A 5 -44.64 35.70 5.38
CA SER A 5 -44.69 34.25 5.54
C SER A 5 -45.29 33.60 4.28
N PHE A 6 -44.80 32.43 3.88
CA PHE A 6 -45.61 31.44 3.17
C PHE A 6 -45.23 30.01 3.58
N SER A 7 -46.28 29.23 3.80
CA SER A 7 -46.35 27.82 4.18
C SER A 7 -47.12 27.09 3.08
N SER A 8 -46.69 25.88 2.70
CA SER A 8 -47.52 24.74 2.27
C SER A 8 -46.60 23.62 1.73
N ALA A 9 -46.44 22.50 2.43
CA ALA A 9 -47.30 21.31 2.37
C ALA A 9 -47.27 20.61 1.00
N SER A 10 -46.48 19.53 0.92
CA SER A 10 -46.40 18.58 -0.21
C SER A 10 -47.58 17.59 -0.21
N PRO A 11 -48.08 17.16 -1.38
CA PRO A 11 -49.21 16.24 -1.47
C PRO A 11 -48.80 14.76 -1.52
N HIS A 12 -49.61 13.94 -0.82
CA HIS A 12 -49.61 12.48 -0.77
C HIS A 12 -49.81 11.77 -2.13
N LEU A 13 -49.25 10.55 -2.26
CA LEU A 13 -49.94 9.42 -2.92
C LEU A 13 -49.59 8.09 -2.25
N LYS A 14 -50.64 7.25 -2.14
CA LYS A 14 -50.82 6.08 -1.28
C LYS A 14 -50.25 4.80 -1.91
N VAL A 15 -49.68 3.93 -1.09
CA VAL A 15 -49.37 2.52 -1.45
C VAL A 15 -50.59 1.66 -1.14
N GLY A 16 -51.07 0.92 -2.13
CA GLY A 16 -52.15 -0.06 -1.99
C GLY A 16 -51.61 -1.48 -1.79
N THR A 17 -52.24 -2.20 -0.85
CA THR A 17 -52.05 -3.62 -0.55
C THR A 17 -52.82 -4.52 -1.53
N LYS A 18 -52.18 -5.61 -2.01
CA LYS A 18 -52.89 -6.81 -2.46
C LYS A 18 -51.95 -8.04 -2.53
N ASP A 19 -52.30 -9.08 -1.76
CA ASP A 19 -51.90 -10.49 -1.92
C ASP A 19 -52.47 -11.04 -3.26
N ASP A 20 -52.05 -12.14 -3.92
CA ASP A 20 -51.32 -13.36 -3.57
C ASP A 20 -50.95 -14.08 -4.89
N LYS A 21 -50.09 -15.12 -4.80
CA LYS A 21 -49.82 -16.26 -5.72
C LYS A 21 -48.46 -16.37 -6.42
N THR A 22 -47.58 -17.10 -5.73
CA THR A 22 -46.83 -18.30 -6.18
C THR A 22 -46.09 -18.25 -7.52
N SER A 23 -44.77 -18.04 -7.43
CA SER A 23 -43.77 -18.51 -8.39
C SER A 23 -42.54 -18.93 -7.58
N ALA A 24 -42.20 -20.21 -7.65
CA ALA A 24 -41.08 -20.82 -6.92
C ALA A 24 -39.74 -20.37 -7.53
N PHE A 25 -39.16 -19.30 -6.99
CA PHE A 25 -37.74 -19.01 -7.11
C PHE A 25 -37.10 -19.25 -5.74
N ARG A 26 -36.24 -20.27 -5.65
CA ARG A 26 -35.35 -20.43 -4.49
C ARG A 26 -34.38 -19.25 -4.50
N LYS A 27 -34.56 -18.33 -3.55
CA LYS A 27 -33.51 -17.38 -3.16
C LYS A 27 -32.30 -18.19 -2.68
N ILE A 28 -31.18 -18.02 -3.36
CA ILE A 28 -29.87 -18.37 -2.82
C ILE A 28 -29.62 -17.35 -1.71
N SER A 29 -29.51 -17.80 -0.46
CA SER A 29 -29.14 -16.95 0.67
C SER A 29 -27.67 -16.56 0.56
N GLU A 30 -27.36 -15.35 1.03
CA GLU A 30 -26.02 -14.75 1.11
C GLU A 30 -25.15 -15.43 2.19
N ASP A 31 -24.94 -16.75 2.10
CA ASP A 31 -24.15 -17.52 3.08
C ASP A 31 -23.02 -18.35 2.41
N GLU A 32 -22.53 -17.94 1.24
CA GLU A 32 -21.29 -18.47 0.67
C GLU A 32 -20.30 -17.33 0.38
N GLU A 33 -20.00 -16.55 1.42
CA GLU A 33 -18.73 -15.83 1.50
C GLU A 33 -17.62 -16.86 1.70
N TRP A 34 -16.62 -16.83 0.82
CA TRP A 34 -15.40 -17.59 0.99
C TRP A 34 -14.66 -17.07 2.22
N GLU A 35 -14.87 -17.69 3.38
CA GLU A 35 -14.04 -17.52 4.56
C GLU A 35 -12.61 -17.98 4.25
N VAL A 36 -11.79 -17.07 3.73
CA VAL A 36 -10.34 -17.22 3.76
C VAL A 36 -9.89 -16.92 5.18
N THR A 37 -10.00 -17.94 6.04
CA THR A 37 -9.42 -17.89 7.38
C THR A 37 -7.90 -17.73 7.26
N SER A 38 -7.36 -16.76 8.00
CA SER A 38 -5.92 -16.57 8.08
C SER A 38 -5.27 -17.84 8.65
N PRO A 39 -4.10 -18.30 8.15
CA PRO A 39 -3.37 -19.44 8.72
C PRO A 39 -2.98 -19.28 10.21
N THR A 40 -3.24 -18.11 10.79
CA THR A 40 -3.00 -17.77 12.20
C THR A 40 -4.25 -17.82 13.07
N ASP A 41 -5.42 -18.20 12.53
CA ASP A 41 -6.66 -18.31 13.30
C ASP A 41 -6.64 -19.58 14.20
N PRO A 42 -6.89 -19.47 15.51
CA PRO A 42 -6.92 -20.62 16.43
C PRO A 42 -8.00 -21.66 16.09
N THR A 43 -9.01 -21.32 15.28
CA THR A 43 -10.06 -22.26 14.85
C THR A 43 -9.61 -23.21 13.73
N PHE A 44 -8.54 -22.89 13.00
CA PHE A 44 -8.04 -23.66 11.85
C PHE A 44 -7.48 -25.05 12.24
N GLN A 45 -6.98 -25.20 13.47
CA GLN A 45 -6.42 -26.48 13.93
C GLN A 45 -7.48 -27.53 14.29
N THR A 46 -8.70 -27.10 14.61
CA THR A 46 -9.75 -27.98 15.13
C THR A 46 -10.50 -28.78 14.06
N ALA A 47 -10.45 -28.35 12.80
CA ALA A 47 -11.21 -28.98 11.72
C ALA A 47 -10.54 -30.25 11.15
N ASN A 48 -9.23 -30.42 11.32
CA ASN A 48 -8.47 -31.52 10.70
C ASN A 48 -8.20 -32.72 11.62
N SER A 49 -8.60 -32.66 12.90
CA SER A 49 -8.30 -33.70 13.90
C SER A 49 -9.49 -34.55 14.34
N ALA A 50 -10.68 -34.37 13.74
CA ALA A 50 -11.91 -35.09 14.12
C ALA A 50 -12.21 -36.36 13.30
N ALA A 51 -11.27 -36.83 12.48
CA ALA A 51 -11.44 -38.03 11.64
C ALA A 51 -10.33 -39.07 11.88
N ALA A 52 -10.19 -39.57 13.11
CA ALA A 52 -9.60 -40.88 13.39
C ALA A 52 -9.97 -41.33 14.81
N SER A 53 -10.79 -42.38 14.88
CA SER A 53 -11.36 -42.94 16.10
C SER A 53 -10.43 -43.93 16.82
N SER A 54 -10.54 -43.91 18.16
CA SER A 54 -10.62 -45.07 19.07
C SER A 54 -9.45 -46.07 19.18
N SER A 55 -8.83 -46.15 20.37
CA SER A 55 -8.91 -47.33 21.26
C SER A 55 -8.12 -47.12 22.55
N ALA A 56 -8.59 -47.77 23.62
CA ALA A 56 -8.18 -47.60 25.02
C ALA A 56 -6.96 -48.46 25.41
N GLY A 57 -6.27 -48.08 26.49
CA GLY A 57 -5.31 -48.96 27.17
C GLY A 57 -4.53 -48.31 28.31
N SER A 58 -4.91 -48.63 29.55
CA SER A 58 -4.30 -48.27 30.83
C SER A 58 -3.10 -49.16 31.22
N ASN A 59 -2.07 -48.60 31.90
CA ASN A 59 -1.22 -49.17 32.99
C ASN A 59 -0.01 -48.23 33.21
N LEU A 60 0.37 -47.67 34.37
CA LEU A 60 0.72 -48.15 35.73
C LEU A 60 2.16 -48.76 35.89
N PHE A 61 2.97 -48.11 36.76
CA PHE A 61 4.32 -48.43 37.32
C PHE A 61 5.55 -48.26 36.40
N GLY A 62 6.75 -47.78 36.78
CA GLY A 62 7.37 -47.31 38.03
C GLY A 62 8.91 -47.47 37.96
N GLY A 63 9.72 -46.50 38.44
CA GLY A 63 11.06 -46.73 39.02
C GLY A 63 12.36 -46.46 38.20
N ASN A 64 13.07 -45.39 38.60
CA ASN A 64 14.54 -45.10 38.70
C ASN A 64 15.64 -45.89 37.92
N VAL A 65 16.68 -45.16 37.43
CA VAL A 65 18.12 -45.17 37.87
C VAL A 65 19.08 -44.65 36.75
N PHE A 66 19.74 -43.51 37.01
CA PHE A 66 21.18 -43.15 36.87
C PHE A 66 22.08 -43.75 35.74
N ASN A 67 22.67 -42.91 34.86
CA ASN A 67 24.11 -42.52 34.83
C ASN A 67 24.53 -41.73 33.54
N GLU A 68 25.62 -40.97 33.65
CA GLU A 68 26.14 -39.87 32.81
C GLU A 68 27.23 -40.32 31.76
N PRO A 69 28.02 -39.45 31.06
CA PRO A 69 28.06 -39.38 29.57
C PRO A 69 29.46 -39.50 28.90
N GLN A 70 29.52 -39.49 27.55
CA GLN A 70 30.64 -39.04 26.66
C GLN A 70 30.29 -39.43 25.20
N GLY A 71 30.59 -38.73 24.11
CA GLY A 71 31.36 -37.53 23.81
C GLY A 71 31.75 -37.54 22.32
N GLY A 72 31.58 -36.41 21.61
CA GLY A 72 32.45 -35.96 20.51
C GLY A 72 32.26 -36.47 19.06
N GLY A 73 32.21 -35.53 18.11
CA GLY A 73 32.87 -35.71 16.79
C GLY A 73 32.11 -35.27 15.53
N ILE A 74 32.28 -34.01 15.13
CA ILE A 74 31.83 -33.45 13.83
C ILE A 74 32.88 -33.77 12.74
N ARG A 75 32.45 -34.21 11.54
CA ARG A 75 33.23 -34.07 10.29
C ARG A 75 32.35 -33.70 9.10
N PHE A 76 32.63 -32.54 8.52
CA PHE A 76 32.11 -32.05 7.24
C PHE A 76 32.90 -32.62 6.06
N ARG A 77 32.23 -33.01 4.95
CA ARG A 77 32.78 -32.90 3.57
C ARG A 77 31.69 -32.80 2.50
N ARG A 78 31.63 -31.61 1.88
CA ARG A 78 31.44 -31.24 0.46
C ARG A 78 30.55 -32.09 -0.47
N SER A 79 29.53 -31.41 -1.02
CA SER A 79 28.88 -31.58 -2.35
C SER A 79 29.81 -31.14 -3.51
N PRO A 80 29.32 -30.91 -4.74
CA PRO A 80 28.51 -31.71 -5.68
C PRO A 80 29.20 -31.80 -7.07
N PHE A 81 28.83 -32.72 -7.96
CA PHE A 81 28.89 -32.63 -9.45
C PHE A 81 28.98 -34.05 -10.05
N ALA A 82 27.87 -34.54 -10.62
CA ALA A 82 27.83 -35.31 -11.86
C ALA A 82 26.37 -35.68 -12.20
N ASP A 83 25.99 -35.36 -13.42
CA ASP A 83 24.77 -35.69 -14.17
C ASP A 83 25.29 -36.09 -15.58
N PRO A 84 24.50 -36.58 -16.55
CA PRO A 84 23.40 -37.56 -16.56
C PRO A 84 23.59 -38.63 -17.68
N SER A 85 22.99 -39.83 -17.59
CA SER A 85 22.59 -40.65 -18.77
C SER A 85 22.07 -42.05 -18.39
N GLY A 86 20.93 -42.47 -18.97
CA GLY A 86 20.62 -43.88 -19.25
C GLY A 86 19.18 -44.33 -18.95
N ASP A 87 18.39 -44.55 -20.01
CA ASP A 87 17.08 -45.23 -20.06
C ASP A 87 17.15 -46.72 -19.65
N GLY A 88 16.02 -47.28 -19.19
CA GLY A 88 15.70 -48.71 -19.31
C GLY A 88 15.05 -49.41 -18.11
N ASP A 89 13.72 -49.39 -18.07
CA ASP A 89 12.73 -50.45 -17.78
C ASP A 89 12.90 -51.54 -16.68
N GLU A 90 11.76 -51.72 -15.99
CA GLU A 90 11.13 -52.93 -15.41
C GLU A 90 11.57 -53.52 -14.05
N ASP A 91 10.72 -53.24 -13.06
CA ASP A 91 10.13 -54.09 -12.01
C ASP A 91 10.97 -55.18 -11.31
N HIS A 92 11.23 -54.96 -10.01
CA HIS A 92 11.09 -56.02 -9.01
C HIS A 92 10.86 -55.43 -7.61
N ASP A 93 9.74 -55.83 -7.00
CA ASP A 93 9.38 -55.58 -5.61
C ASP A 93 10.41 -56.21 -4.66
N ASP A 94 10.99 -55.40 -3.77
CA ASP A 94 11.48 -55.84 -2.46
C ASP A 94 11.34 -54.69 -1.45
N PHE A 95 10.43 -54.89 -0.51
CA PHE A 95 10.10 -54.03 0.61
C PHE A 95 11.24 -54.13 1.64
N ASP A 96 12.21 -53.22 1.60
CA ASP A 96 13.29 -53.18 2.61
C ASP A 96 12.94 -52.21 3.74
N GLU A 97 12.66 -52.81 4.88
CA GLU A 97 12.19 -52.23 6.13
C GLU A 97 13.35 -51.51 6.83
N HIS A 98 13.48 -50.19 6.65
CA HIS A 98 14.48 -49.40 7.38
C HIS A 98 14.16 -49.37 8.89
N PRO A 99 15.12 -49.64 9.78
CA PRO A 99 14.87 -49.67 11.21
C PRO A 99 14.61 -48.25 11.73
N GLU A 100 13.44 -48.04 12.34
CA GLU A 100 13.08 -46.81 13.03
C GLU A 100 14.10 -46.52 14.13
N GLY A 101 14.95 -45.50 13.92
CA GLY A 101 15.73 -44.89 14.99
C GLY A 101 14.80 -44.19 16.00
N PRO A 102 15.13 -44.15 17.30
CA PRO A 102 14.24 -43.63 18.32
C PRO A 102 13.98 -42.14 18.12
N ARG A 103 12.72 -41.79 17.85
CA ARG A 103 12.24 -40.40 17.87
C ARG A 103 12.30 -39.91 19.32
N PRO A 104 12.94 -38.77 19.63
CA PRO A 104 12.97 -38.27 20.99
C PRO A 104 11.59 -37.76 21.37
N THR A 105 10.88 -38.53 22.20
CA THR A 105 9.68 -38.08 22.92
C THR A 105 10.11 -37.13 24.04
N GLY A 106 10.44 -35.89 23.65
CA GLY A 106 10.72 -34.79 24.58
C GLY A 106 9.42 -34.30 25.23
N ALA A 107 9.45 -34.23 26.56
CA ALA A 107 8.34 -33.88 27.43
C ALA A 107 7.66 -32.56 27.04
N LEU A 108 6.32 -32.57 27.10
CA LEU A 108 5.49 -31.38 27.13
C LEU A 108 5.85 -30.58 28.39
N ASN A 109 6.12 -29.27 28.20
CA ASN A 109 6.21 -28.19 29.20
C ASN A 109 7.60 -27.56 29.45
N GLU A 110 8.32 -27.20 28.38
CA GLU A 110 9.32 -26.14 28.43
C GLU A 110 8.99 -25.14 27.31
N GLY A 111 8.60 -23.92 27.70
CA GLY A 111 8.32 -22.82 26.76
C GLY A 111 9.52 -22.58 25.85
N PHE A 112 9.26 -22.29 24.58
CA PHE A 112 10.31 -22.00 23.61
C PHE A 112 11.24 -20.90 24.16
N PRO A 113 12.58 -21.08 24.11
CA PRO A 113 13.51 -20.07 24.57
C PRO A 113 13.32 -18.76 23.77
N ASN A 114 13.47 -17.61 24.45
CA ASN A 114 13.25 -16.26 23.92
C ASN A 114 14.01 -15.91 22.61
N ASN A 115 14.93 -16.77 22.16
CA ASN A 115 15.74 -16.62 20.94
C ASN A 115 15.49 -17.71 19.89
N TYR A 116 14.32 -18.37 19.88
CA TYR A 116 13.97 -19.38 18.85
C TYR A 116 14.01 -18.83 17.41
N ALA A 117 14.09 -17.51 17.23
CA ALA A 117 14.22 -16.89 15.94
C ALA A 117 15.60 -17.09 15.25
N LEU A 118 16.72 -17.46 15.90
CA LEU A 118 17.99 -17.87 15.22
C LEU A 118 18.45 -17.02 13.99
N GLY A 119 18.11 -15.73 13.91
CA GLY A 119 18.37 -14.88 12.72
C GLY A 119 17.43 -15.12 11.52
N ARG A 120 16.35 -15.89 11.70
CA ARG A 120 15.23 -16.03 10.75
C ARG A 120 14.44 -14.72 10.69
N ARG A 121 14.03 -14.37 9.47
CA ARG A 121 13.14 -13.23 9.23
C ARG A 121 11.77 -13.54 9.83
N THR A 122 11.28 -12.66 10.69
CA THR A 122 9.94 -12.73 11.27
C THR A 122 8.97 -11.90 10.43
N SER A 123 7.73 -12.37 10.30
CA SER A 123 6.67 -11.59 9.66
C SER A 123 6.33 -10.35 10.49
N VAL A 124 5.99 -9.26 9.82
CA VAL A 124 5.44 -8.05 10.44
C VAL A 124 4.11 -7.72 9.77
N SER A 125 3.15 -7.26 10.56
CA SER A 125 1.86 -6.77 10.07
C SER A 125 1.53 -5.45 10.76
N ALA A 126 0.69 -4.67 10.10
CA ALA A 126 0.00 -3.55 10.72
C ALA A 126 -1.49 -3.88 10.85
N GLU A 127 -2.24 -2.95 11.41
CA GLU A 127 -3.69 -3.02 11.48
C GLU A 127 -4.30 -3.01 10.07
N SER A 128 -5.37 -3.79 9.91
CA SER A 128 -6.17 -3.77 8.69
C SER A 128 -6.96 -2.46 8.64
N LEU A 129 -6.90 -1.78 7.51
CA LEU A 129 -7.69 -0.59 7.21
C LEU A 129 -8.47 -0.91 5.94
N ASN A 130 -9.79 -0.75 5.99
CA ASN A 130 -10.62 -0.93 4.81
C ASN A 130 -10.73 0.40 4.04
N PRO A 131 -10.13 0.52 2.85
CA PRO A 131 -10.16 1.75 2.07
C PRO A 131 -11.55 2.05 1.48
N THR A 132 -12.41 1.04 1.31
CA THR A 132 -13.78 1.24 0.79
C THR A 132 -14.71 1.91 1.80
N SER A 133 -14.37 1.82 3.09
CA SER A 133 -15.07 2.53 4.17
C SER A 133 -14.81 4.03 4.17
N ALA A 134 -13.81 4.54 3.44
CA ALA A 134 -13.45 5.97 3.47
C ALA A 134 -14.59 6.90 2.99
N GLY A 135 -15.61 6.37 2.30
CA GLY A 135 -16.82 7.10 1.95
C GLY A 135 -17.97 6.97 2.96
N SER A 136 -17.96 5.95 3.84
CA SER A 136 -19.01 5.67 4.83
C SER A 136 -18.62 6.04 6.25
N ASP A 137 -17.32 5.96 6.56
CA ASP A 137 -16.69 6.38 7.80
C ASP A 137 -16.29 7.83 7.56
N SER A 138 -17.06 8.80 8.08
CA SER A 138 -16.84 10.26 7.95
C SER A 138 -15.56 10.71 8.67
N TRP A 139 -14.44 10.04 8.42
CA TRP A 139 -13.16 10.35 9.00
C TRP A 139 -12.59 11.58 8.32
N VAL A 140 -12.24 12.56 9.15
CA VAL A 140 -11.60 13.80 8.71
C VAL A 140 -10.21 13.81 9.32
N PRO A 141 -9.15 14.05 8.51
CA PRO A 141 -7.82 14.21 9.05
C PRO A 141 -7.81 15.25 10.16
N PRO A 142 -7.18 14.97 11.32
CA PRO A 142 -7.08 15.95 12.38
C PRO A 142 -6.31 17.17 11.88
N HIS A 143 -6.74 18.35 12.32
CA HIS A 143 -6.10 19.61 11.97
C HIS A 143 -5.72 20.37 13.25
N HIS A 144 -4.42 20.52 13.45
CA HIS A 144 -3.86 21.30 14.55
C HIS A 144 -3.22 22.57 14.00
N PRO A 145 -3.70 23.76 14.40
CA PRO A 145 -3.20 25.03 13.87
C PRO A 145 -1.73 25.22 14.23
N LYS A 146 -0.94 25.67 13.26
CA LYS A 146 0.50 25.90 13.36
C LYS A 146 0.84 27.26 12.75
N THR A 147 1.89 27.89 13.24
CA THR A 147 2.41 29.13 12.63
C THR A 147 3.16 28.80 11.33
N GLU A 148 3.27 29.76 10.41
CA GLU A 148 4.01 29.58 9.16
C GLU A 148 5.46 29.17 9.40
N ASP A 149 6.09 29.70 10.45
CA ASP A 149 7.44 29.33 10.87
C ASP A 149 7.55 27.87 11.32
N GLN A 150 6.56 27.38 12.08
CA GLN A 150 6.50 25.97 12.50
C GLN A 150 6.32 25.05 11.29
N VAL A 151 5.42 25.41 10.36
CA VAL A 151 5.19 24.65 9.13
C VAL A 151 6.48 24.57 8.29
N SER A 152 7.23 25.67 8.17
CA SER A 152 8.50 25.71 7.44
C SER A 152 9.58 24.82 8.07
N ARG A 153 9.73 24.86 9.40
CA ARG A 153 10.66 23.97 10.13
C ARG A 153 10.27 22.50 10.00
N LEU A 154 8.98 22.19 10.16
CA LEU A 154 8.46 20.84 9.95
C LEU A 154 8.74 20.36 8.54
N LYS A 155 8.45 21.17 7.52
CA LYS A 155 8.71 20.83 6.12
C LYS A 155 10.17 20.44 5.90
N THR A 156 11.09 21.19 6.49
CA THR A 156 12.53 20.90 6.45
C THR A 156 12.85 19.58 7.18
N ALA A 157 12.34 19.40 8.39
CA ALA A 157 12.60 18.23 9.23
C ALA A 157 12.10 16.91 8.62
N VAL A 158 10.95 16.91 7.94
CA VAL A 158 10.39 15.68 7.36
C VAL A 158 10.87 15.41 5.92
N SER A 159 11.39 16.41 5.21
CA SER A 159 11.84 16.27 3.81
C SER A 159 12.93 15.21 3.59
N GLY A 160 13.77 14.97 4.59
CA GLY A 160 14.84 13.96 4.53
C GLY A 160 14.38 12.53 4.83
N ASN A 161 13.12 12.33 5.21
CA ASN A 161 12.60 11.03 5.62
C ASN A 161 11.93 10.31 4.44
N PHE A 162 12.31 9.04 4.22
CA PHE A 162 11.84 8.21 3.11
C PHE A 162 10.32 7.98 3.10
N LEU A 163 9.65 8.09 4.25
CA LEU A 163 8.20 7.96 4.35
C LEU A 163 7.45 9.12 3.69
N PHE A 164 8.11 10.28 3.59
CA PHE A 164 7.49 11.52 3.13
C PHE A 164 8.01 11.96 1.77
N SER A 165 9.05 11.32 1.23
CA SER A 165 9.68 11.66 -0.06
C SER A 165 8.79 11.41 -1.28
N HIS A 166 7.74 10.60 -1.13
CA HIS A 166 6.80 10.26 -2.21
C HIS A 166 5.41 10.85 -2.02
N LEU A 167 5.24 11.72 -1.02
CA LEU A 167 3.98 12.45 -0.82
C LEU A 167 3.87 13.60 -1.83
N ASP A 168 2.68 13.79 -2.38
CA ASP A 168 2.36 15.03 -3.09
C ASP A 168 2.16 16.20 -2.10
N ASP A 169 2.11 17.43 -2.62
CA ASP A 169 2.03 18.64 -1.79
C ASP A 169 0.77 18.67 -0.89
N ASP A 170 -0.36 18.14 -1.38
CA ASP A 170 -1.64 18.13 -0.65
C ASP A 170 -1.62 17.09 0.48
N GLN A 171 -1.08 15.90 0.21
CA GLN A 171 -0.82 14.85 1.20
C GLN A 171 0.17 15.34 2.25
N PHE A 172 1.27 15.95 1.82
CA PHE A 172 2.28 16.49 2.71
C PHE A 172 1.69 17.54 3.65
N LYS A 173 0.89 18.47 3.10
CA LYS A 173 0.17 19.46 3.89
C LYS A 173 -0.76 18.79 4.91
N THR A 174 -1.55 17.81 4.48
CA THR A 174 -2.51 17.10 5.36
C THR A 174 -1.79 16.39 6.51
N VAL A 175 -0.63 15.77 6.24
CA VAL A 175 0.23 15.15 7.26
C VAL A 175 0.77 16.19 8.25
N VAL A 176 1.26 17.33 7.75
CA VAL A 176 1.77 18.42 8.61
C VAL A 176 0.66 18.99 9.48
N ASP A 177 -0.55 19.15 8.94
CA ASP A 177 -1.72 19.62 9.69
C ASP A 177 -2.13 18.62 10.79
N ALA A 178 -1.98 17.33 10.54
CA ALA A 178 -2.28 16.26 11.48
C ALA A 178 -1.28 16.09 12.63
N LEU A 179 -0.07 16.66 12.54
CA LEU A 179 0.90 16.63 13.64
C LEU A 179 0.34 17.38 14.86
N VAL A 180 0.34 16.72 16.02
CA VAL A 180 -0.09 17.30 17.30
C VAL A 180 1.11 17.70 18.14
N GLU A 181 1.03 18.86 18.79
CA GLU A 181 2.08 19.31 19.72
C GLU A 181 2.05 18.47 21.00
N LYS A 182 3.21 17.98 21.42
CA LYS A 182 3.40 17.20 22.65
C LYS A 182 4.48 17.87 23.51
N PRO A 183 4.10 18.71 24.49
CA PRO A 183 5.05 19.34 25.39
C PRO A 183 5.62 18.32 26.39
N ILE A 184 6.93 18.41 26.64
CA ILE A 184 7.66 17.62 27.62
C ILE A 184 8.08 18.55 28.77
N PRO A 185 7.43 18.46 29.95
CA PRO A 185 7.53 19.49 30.99
C PRO A 185 8.78 19.42 31.86
N ALA A 186 9.60 18.37 31.75
CA ALA A 186 10.78 18.19 32.58
C ALA A 186 11.86 17.35 31.88
N LYS A 187 13.09 17.47 32.40
CA LYS A 187 14.20 16.58 32.03
C LYS A 187 14.00 15.18 32.62
N GLY A 188 14.56 14.17 31.96
CA GLY A 188 14.52 12.78 32.39
C GLY A 188 13.21 12.05 32.04
N ILE A 189 12.31 12.67 31.28
CA ILE A 189 11.06 12.04 30.85
C ILE A 189 11.37 11.06 29.72
N LYS A 190 10.98 9.79 29.88
CA LYS A 190 11.05 8.78 28.83
C LYS A 190 9.89 8.99 27.86
N VAL A 191 10.19 9.38 26.64
CA VAL A 191 9.17 9.62 25.60
C VAL A 191 8.70 8.30 25.00
N ILE A 192 9.65 7.39 24.74
CA ILE A 192 9.40 6.01 24.32
C ILE A 192 10.40 5.10 25.03
N SER A 193 10.00 3.85 25.29
CA SER A 193 10.89 2.83 25.88
C SER A 193 11.13 1.70 24.88
N GLN A 194 12.36 1.19 24.87
CA GLN A 194 12.74 0.06 24.04
C GLN A 194 11.91 -1.19 24.39
N GLY A 195 11.35 -1.84 23.38
CA GLY A 195 10.47 -3.00 23.52
C GLY A 195 8.97 -2.67 23.56
N ASP A 196 8.60 -1.42 23.83
CA ASP A 196 7.18 -1.00 23.83
C ASP A 196 6.61 -1.04 22.41
N ALA A 197 5.28 -1.20 22.29
CA ALA A 197 4.59 -1.03 21.03
C ALA A 197 4.79 0.41 20.51
N GLY A 198 5.05 0.54 19.21
CA GLY A 198 5.22 1.84 18.59
C GLY A 198 3.94 2.34 17.95
N ASP A 199 3.39 3.45 18.44
CA ASP A 199 2.13 4.00 17.88
C ASP A 199 2.31 5.38 17.24
N TYR A 200 3.41 6.06 17.55
CA TYR A 200 3.67 7.44 17.13
C TYR A 200 5.05 7.62 16.49
N PHE A 201 5.10 8.55 15.55
CA PHE A 201 6.31 9.18 15.07
C PHE A 201 6.47 10.55 15.75
N TYR A 202 7.71 10.90 16.11
CA TYR A 202 8.00 12.16 16.79
C TYR A 202 9.03 12.99 16.02
N ILE A 203 8.80 14.30 15.95
CA ILE A 203 9.75 15.29 15.42
C ILE A 203 10.08 16.27 16.56
N VAL A 204 11.36 16.59 16.71
CA VAL A 204 11.81 17.52 17.74
C VAL A 204 11.62 18.96 17.27
N GLU A 205 10.73 19.70 17.92
CA GLU A 205 10.57 21.15 17.70
C GLU A 205 11.60 21.93 18.50
N ASP A 206 11.74 21.61 19.78
CA ASP A 206 12.63 22.30 20.71
C ASP A 206 13.14 21.34 21.79
N GLY A 207 14.37 21.56 22.22
CA GLY A 207 15.08 20.75 23.22
C GLY A 207 15.85 19.55 22.65
N HIS A 208 16.51 18.80 23.53
CA HIS A 208 17.34 17.65 23.19
C HIS A 208 16.89 16.35 23.87
N PHE A 209 17.14 15.24 23.18
CA PHE A 209 16.73 13.90 23.60
C PHE A 209 17.86 12.91 23.44
N ASP A 210 18.18 12.18 24.50
CA ASP A 210 19.19 11.14 24.49
C ASP A 210 18.59 9.79 24.09
N VAL A 211 19.31 9.07 23.24
CA VAL A 211 18.96 7.74 22.72
C VAL A 211 19.74 6.68 23.48
N TYR A 212 19.03 5.73 24.08
CA TYR A 212 19.60 4.60 24.80
C TYR A 212 19.17 3.28 24.17
N ILE A 213 20.12 2.37 24.00
CA ILE A 213 19.88 1.04 23.43
C ILE A 213 20.48 0.00 24.36
N HIS A 214 19.63 -0.93 24.80
CA HIS A 214 20.03 -2.10 25.55
C HIS A 214 20.18 -3.32 24.61
N PRO A 215 21.28 -4.09 24.69
CA PRO A 215 21.51 -5.25 23.82
C PRO A 215 20.44 -6.36 23.90
N SER A 216 19.68 -6.43 25.00
CA SER A 216 18.60 -7.42 25.15
C SER A 216 17.36 -7.13 24.33
N GLY A 217 17.27 -5.96 23.67
CA GLY A 217 16.06 -5.57 22.92
C GLY A 217 14.93 -4.99 23.79
N SER A 218 15.15 -4.80 25.09
CA SER A 218 14.15 -4.31 26.05
C SER A 218 14.81 -3.59 27.23
N VAL A 219 14.06 -2.72 27.90
CA VAL A 219 14.51 -2.06 29.15
C VAL A 219 14.55 -3.07 30.30
N GLN A 220 15.69 -3.17 30.99
CA GLN A 220 15.89 -4.06 32.13
C GLN A 220 15.71 -3.33 33.47
N SER A 221 15.53 -4.09 34.55
CA SER A 221 15.51 -3.53 35.92
C SER A 221 16.93 -3.34 36.44
N GLY A 222 17.26 -2.15 36.94
CA GLY A 222 18.58 -1.81 37.48
C GLY A 222 19.05 -0.40 37.09
N SER A 223 20.20 0.04 37.60
CA SER A 223 20.79 1.34 37.27
C SER A 223 21.16 1.47 35.79
N ASP A 224 21.60 0.36 35.17
CA ASP A 224 22.01 0.30 33.76
C ASP A 224 20.90 -0.24 32.85
N GLY A 225 19.67 -0.29 33.36
CA GLY A 225 18.54 -0.93 32.69
C GLY A 225 18.16 -0.35 31.33
N MET A 226 18.59 0.87 31.03
CA MET A 226 18.33 1.56 29.76
C MET A 226 19.37 1.21 28.67
N GLY A 227 20.50 0.62 29.04
CA GLY A 227 21.61 0.33 28.14
C GLY A 227 22.52 1.54 27.88
N SER A 228 23.31 1.43 26.82
CA SER A 228 24.31 2.44 26.45
C SER A 228 23.69 3.59 25.68
N LYS A 229 24.16 4.81 25.93
CA LYS A 229 23.80 6.00 25.13
C LYS A 229 24.35 5.86 23.71
N ALA A 230 23.47 5.80 22.72
CA ALA A 230 23.80 5.69 21.31
C ALA A 230 23.95 7.06 20.62
N GLY A 231 23.30 8.11 21.13
CA GLY A 231 23.38 9.45 20.56
C GLY A 231 22.44 10.45 21.23
N THR A 232 22.36 11.65 20.67
CA THR A 232 21.45 12.73 21.08
C THR A 232 20.78 13.32 19.83
N ILE A 233 19.48 13.60 19.92
CA ILE A 233 18.66 14.16 18.87
C ILE A 233 18.24 15.57 19.31
N GLY A 234 18.50 16.57 18.46
CA GLY A 234 18.11 17.97 18.68
C GLY A 234 17.01 18.42 17.73
N PRO A 235 16.71 19.74 17.71
CA PRO A 235 15.68 20.33 16.86
C PRO A 235 15.83 19.97 15.37
N GLY A 236 14.71 19.65 14.72
CA GLY A 236 14.67 19.15 13.34
C GLY A 236 15.00 17.66 13.19
N GLY A 237 15.50 17.02 14.23
CA GLY A 237 15.62 15.56 14.28
C GLY A 237 14.27 14.87 14.49
N SER A 238 14.20 13.58 14.14
CA SER A 238 12.99 12.78 14.30
C SER A 238 13.31 11.35 14.76
N PHE A 239 12.32 10.67 15.34
CA PHE A 239 12.47 9.29 15.81
C PHE A 239 11.14 8.55 15.82
N GLY A 240 11.21 7.22 15.70
CA GLY A 240 10.05 6.34 15.76
C GLY A 240 9.29 6.21 14.44
N GLU A 241 9.87 6.57 13.30
CA GLU A 241 9.26 6.51 11.97
C GLU A 241 8.78 5.10 11.56
N LEU A 242 9.50 4.05 11.95
CA LEU A 242 9.11 2.66 11.63
C LEU A 242 7.76 2.28 12.26
N ALA A 243 7.38 2.95 13.34
CA ALA A 243 6.07 2.80 13.96
C ALA A 243 4.93 3.37 13.10
N LEU A 244 5.20 4.06 11.99
CA LEU A 244 4.15 4.42 11.04
C LEU A 244 3.87 3.29 10.04
N MET A 245 4.85 2.40 9.80
CA MET A 245 4.76 1.36 8.77
C MET A 245 4.15 0.06 9.28
N TYR A 246 4.68 -0.49 10.37
CA TYR A 246 4.25 -1.79 10.92
C TYR A 246 4.33 -1.81 12.44
N ASN A 247 3.52 -2.67 13.07
CA ASN A 247 3.48 -2.79 14.53
C ASN A 247 4.75 -3.50 15.01
N ALA A 248 5.83 -2.73 15.13
CA ALA A 248 7.11 -3.18 15.63
C ALA A 248 7.43 -2.57 17.01
N PRO A 249 8.08 -3.35 17.89
CA PRO A 249 8.64 -2.85 19.13
C PRO A 249 9.62 -1.71 18.89
N ARG A 250 9.67 -0.74 19.80
CA ARG A 250 10.67 0.33 19.76
C ARG A 250 12.07 -0.24 19.90
N ALA A 251 12.98 0.15 19.01
CA ALA A 251 14.37 -0.30 19.02
C ALA A 251 15.25 0.41 20.06
N ALA A 252 14.79 1.54 20.61
CA ALA A 252 15.54 2.36 21.54
C ALA A 252 14.63 3.07 22.55
N THR A 253 15.19 3.44 23.69
CA THR A 253 14.57 4.32 24.69
C THR A 253 15.02 5.75 24.44
N ILE A 254 14.09 6.71 24.49
CA ILE A 254 14.36 8.13 24.23
C ILE A 254 14.00 8.93 25.47
N VAL A 255 14.93 9.77 25.95
CA VAL A 255 14.77 10.52 27.20
C VAL A 255 15.08 12.00 27.00
N SER A 256 14.23 12.89 27.52
CA SER A 256 14.49 14.34 27.49
C SER A 256 15.70 14.72 28.33
N THR A 257 16.57 15.60 27.83
CA THR A 257 17.70 16.15 28.58
C THR A 257 17.40 17.51 29.18
N ASP A 258 16.55 18.28 28.50
CA ASP A 258 16.33 19.69 28.80
C ASP A 258 15.15 19.85 29.77
N SER A 259 15.12 20.97 30.49
CA SER A 259 14.07 21.24 31.49
C SER A 259 12.68 21.42 30.88
N LYS A 260 12.61 21.80 29.61
CA LYS A 260 11.39 21.90 28.81
C LYS A 260 11.75 21.54 27.38
N SER A 261 10.92 20.75 26.72
CA SER A 261 11.10 20.39 25.32
C SER A 261 9.74 20.27 24.64
N THR A 262 9.71 20.38 23.33
CA THR A 262 8.48 20.26 22.54
C THR A 262 8.72 19.28 21.40
N LEU A 263 7.77 18.35 21.24
CA LEU A 263 7.73 17.40 20.14
C LEU A 263 6.48 17.65 19.31
N TRP A 264 6.55 17.31 18.02
CA TRP A 264 5.38 17.01 17.22
C TRP A 264 5.17 15.51 17.17
N ALA A 265 3.93 15.05 17.29
CA ALA A 265 3.59 13.64 17.26
C ALA A 265 2.59 13.35 16.12
N LEU A 266 2.80 12.25 15.40
CA LEU A 266 1.85 11.73 14.41
C LEU A 266 1.58 10.26 14.72
N ASP A 267 0.32 9.87 14.83
CA ASP A 267 -0.04 8.48 15.04
C ASP A 267 -0.05 7.67 13.74
N ARG A 268 0.21 6.38 13.87
CA ARG A 268 0.22 5.40 12.78
C ARG A 268 -1.07 5.40 11.97
N ILE A 269 -2.21 5.38 12.65
CA ILE A 269 -3.52 5.18 12.01
C ILE A 269 -3.84 6.38 11.13
N THR A 270 -3.65 7.59 11.65
CA THR A 270 -3.80 8.84 10.91
C THR A 270 -2.88 8.89 9.71
N PHE A 271 -1.59 8.59 9.87
CA PHE A 271 -0.66 8.57 8.73
C PHE A 271 -1.09 7.58 7.63
N ARG A 272 -1.44 6.34 8.02
CA ARG A 272 -1.89 5.31 7.07
C ARG A 272 -3.22 5.68 6.41
N ARG A 273 -4.17 6.27 7.15
CA ARG A 273 -5.45 6.74 6.58
C ARG A 273 -5.22 7.85 5.55
N ILE A 274 -4.38 8.86 5.85
CA ILE A 274 -4.05 9.92 4.87
C ILE A 274 -3.47 9.34 3.58
N LEU A 275 -2.55 8.37 3.70
CA LEU A 275 -1.96 7.68 2.55
C LEU A 275 -2.96 6.83 1.77
N MET A 276 -3.79 6.05 2.47
CA MET A 276 -4.75 5.14 1.85
C MET A 276 -5.91 5.88 1.20
N ASP A 277 -6.46 6.90 1.86
CA ASP A 277 -7.61 7.66 1.36
C ASP A 277 -7.24 8.39 0.07
N SER A 278 -6.08 9.04 0.03
CA SER A 278 -5.62 9.74 -1.17
C SER A 278 -5.31 8.79 -2.33
N ALA A 279 -4.66 7.65 -2.07
CA ALA A 279 -4.43 6.62 -3.09
C ALA A 279 -5.75 6.03 -3.62
N PHE A 280 -6.69 5.73 -2.73
CA PHE A 280 -8.00 5.18 -3.08
C PHE A 280 -8.86 6.19 -3.84
N GLN A 281 -8.91 7.45 -3.40
CA GLN A 281 -9.61 8.53 -4.09
C GLN A 281 -9.04 8.77 -5.49
N ARG A 282 -7.71 8.78 -5.62
CA ARG A 282 -7.03 8.89 -6.92
C ARG A 282 -7.37 7.71 -7.83
N ARG A 283 -7.32 6.48 -7.32
CA ARG A 283 -7.70 5.27 -8.09
C ARG A 283 -9.16 5.35 -8.54
N ARG A 284 -10.08 5.69 -7.64
CA ARG A 284 -11.52 5.80 -7.94
C ARG A 284 -11.82 6.90 -8.96
N MET A 285 -11.15 8.05 -8.84
CA MET A 285 -11.27 9.15 -9.78
C MET A 285 -10.77 8.74 -11.17
N TYR A 286 -9.63 8.05 -11.25
CA TYR A 286 -9.12 7.53 -12.53
C TYR A 286 -9.99 6.42 -13.09
N GLU A 287 -10.47 5.47 -12.29
CA GLU A 287 -11.37 4.42 -12.77
C GLU A 287 -12.66 5.00 -13.36
N ALA A 288 -13.27 6.00 -12.69
CA ALA A 288 -14.44 6.70 -13.21
C ALA A 288 -14.12 7.48 -14.51
N PHE A 289 -12.97 8.15 -14.57
CA PHE A 289 -12.54 8.83 -15.79
C PHE A 289 -12.27 7.86 -16.95
N LEU A 290 -11.55 6.76 -16.71
CA LEU A 290 -11.24 5.75 -17.72
C LEU A 290 -12.49 5.02 -18.21
N GLU A 291 -13.56 4.99 -17.41
CA GLU A 291 -14.88 4.51 -17.82
C GLU A 291 -15.58 5.44 -18.82
N GLU A 292 -15.37 6.75 -18.71
CA GLU A 292 -15.90 7.75 -19.66
C GLU A 292 -15.15 7.74 -21.00
N VAL A 293 -13.89 7.29 -21.03
CA VAL A 293 -13.04 7.29 -22.23
C VAL A 293 -13.53 6.24 -23.24
N PRO A 294 -14.04 6.66 -24.42
CA PRO A 294 -14.63 5.72 -25.39
C PRO A 294 -13.65 4.64 -25.86
N LEU A 295 -12.37 4.98 -25.99
CA LEU A 295 -11.30 4.06 -26.39
C LEU A 295 -11.16 2.86 -25.44
N LEU A 296 -11.44 3.06 -24.16
CA LEU A 296 -11.23 2.08 -23.09
C LEU A 296 -12.52 1.36 -22.68
N SER A 297 -13.63 1.66 -23.35
CA SER A 297 -14.96 1.08 -23.05
C SER A 297 -15.02 -0.45 -23.21
N SER A 298 -14.14 -1.03 -24.03
CA SER A 298 -14.05 -2.49 -24.24
C SER A 298 -13.27 -3.21 -23.14
N LEU A 299 -12.55 -2.49 -22.27
CA LEU A 299 -11.74 -3.08 -21.21
C LEU A 299 -12.56 -3.50 -20.01
N LYS A 300 -12.19 -4.62 -19.40
CA LYS A 300 -12.82 -5.09 -18.15
C LYS A 300 -12.41 -4.19 -16.98
N PRO A 301 -13.20 -4.16 -15.88
CA PRO A 301 -12.87 -3.33 -14.71
C PRO A 301 -11.46 -3.56 -14.16
N TYR A 302 -10.99 -4.81 -14.05
CA TYR A 302 -9.63 -5.09 -13.57
C TYR A 302 -8.52 -4.59 -14.52
N GLU A 303 -8.80 -4.48 -15.82
CA GLU A 303 -7.85 -3.98 -16.82
C GLU A 303 -7.73 -2.47 -16.71
N ARG A 304 -8.86 -1.76 -16.61
CA ARG A 304 -8.90 -0.31 -16.32
C ARG A 304 -8.20 0.00 -15.00
N SER A 305 -8.40 -0.84 -13.99
CA SER A 305 -7.77 -0.69 -12.67
C SER A 305 -6.24 -0.80 -12.73
N LYS A 306 -5.70 -1.72 -13.54
CA LYS A 306 -4.24 -1.81 -13.78
C LYS A 306 -3.70 -0.58 -14.52
N ILE A 307 -4.48 -0.01 -15.44
CA ILE A 307 -4.10 1.23 -16.14
C ILE A 307 -4.11 2.39 -15.15
N ALA A 308 -5.16 2.53 -14.33
CA ALA A 308 -5.26 3.58 -13.31
C ALA A 308 -4.06 3.61 -12.36
N ASP A 309 -3.56 2.43 -11.96
CA ASP A 309 -2.38 2.30 -11.10
C ASP A 309 -1.05 2.73 -11.77
N ALA A 310 -1.01 2.79 -13.10
CA ALA A 310 0.18 3.13 -13.90
C ALA A 310 0.16 4.55 -14.48
N LEU A 311 -0.89 5.34 -14.21
CA LEU A 311 -1.05 6.71 -14.72
C LEU A 311 -0.41 7.74 -13.79
N ASP A 312 0.35 8.65 -14.40
CA ASP A 312 0.90 9.83 -13.74
C ASP A 312 0.08 11.08 -14.07
N ALA A 313 -0.29 11.86 -13.05
CA ALA A 313 -0.99 13.14 -13.23
C ALA A 313 0.01 14.25 -13.58
N ILE A 314 -0.16 14.90 -14.73
CA ILE A 314 0.68 16.05 -15.12
C ILE A 314 -0.21 17.26 -15.43
N LYS A 315 0.23 18.42 -14.96
CA LYS A 315 -0.43 19.71 -15.19
C LYS A 315 0.43 20.56 -16.14
N PHE A 316 -0.25 21.23 -17.07
CA PHE A 316 0.34 22.11 -18.07
C PHE A 316 -0.39 23.45 -18.03
N SER A 317 0.36 24.55 -18.05
CA SER A 317 -0.23 25.89 -18.12
C SER A 317 -0.68 26.21 -19.55
N ALA A 318 -1.64 27.11 -19.71
CA ALA A 318 -2.03 27.61 -21.02
C ALA A 318 -0.81 28.11 -21.84
N GLY A 319 -0.80 27.77 -23.13
CA GLY A 319 0.28 28.07 -24.08
C GLY A 319 1.49 27.13 -24.02
N SER A 320 1.56 26.20 -23.06
CA SER A 320 2.68 25.26 -22.98
C SER A 320 2.60 24.16 -24.04
N THR A 321 3.76 23.74 -24.56
CA THR A 321 3.87 22.63 -25.50
C THR A 321 4.02 21.31 -24.72
N ILE A 322 3.07 20.39 -24.90
CA ILE A 322 3.04 19.08 -24.23
C ILE A 322 3.86 18.05 -25.01
N ILE A 323 3.72 18.08 -26.34
CA ILE A 323 4.46 17.24 -27.28
C ILE A 323 5.00 18.16 -28.37
N ARG A 324 6.24 17.91 -28.80
CA ARG A 324 6.81 18.59 -29.97
C ARG A 324 6.91 17.61 -31.13
N GLU A 325 6.56 18.09 -32.32
CA GLU A 325 6.76 17.35 -33.56
C GLU A 325 8.24 16.99 -33.74
N GLY A 326 8.51 15.78 -34.24
CA GLY A 326 9.86 15.27 -34.49
C GLY A 326 10.56 14.68 -33.26
N ASP A 327 10.08 14.92 -32.04
CA ASP A 327 10.64 14.29 -30.84
C ASP A 327 10.36 12.77 -30.83
N PRO A 328 11.19 11.95 -30.17
CA PRO A 328 10.86 10.55 -29.92
C PRO A 328 9.61 10.41 -29.04
N GLY A 329 8.73 9.46 -29.36
CA GLY A 329 7.56 9.19 -28.51
C GLY A 329 7.86 8.26 -27.36
N ASP A 330 7.80 8.74 -26.12
CA ASP A 330 8.07 7.94 -24.91
C ASP A 330 6.83 7.69 -24.03
N ALA A 331 5.72 8.35 -24.36
CA ALA A 331 4.51 8.35 -23.56
C ALA A 331 3.23 8.61 -24.36
N PHE A 332 2.13 8.15 -23.79
CA PHE A 332 0.76 8.33 -24.21
C PHE A 332 0.02 9.22 -23.19
N TYR A 333 -0.93 10.02 -23.65
CA TYR A 333 -1.63 10.98 -22.80
C TYR A 333 -3.14 10.90 -22.98
N LEU A 334 -3.88 10.95 -21.85
CA LEU A 334 -5.33 11.10 -21.79
C LEU A 334 -5.67 12.49 -21.24
N LEU A 335 -6.56 13.20 -21.90
CA LEU A 335 -6.95 14.56 -21.50
C LEU A 335 -8.02 14.50 -20.41
N GLU A 336 -7.63 14.85 -19.17
CA GLU A 336 -8.53 14.86 -18.00
C GLU A 336 -9.31 16.18 -17.94
N SER A 337 -8.67 17.31 -18.18
CA SER A 337 -9.34 18.62 -18.20
C SER A 337 -8.60 19.64 -19.07
N GLY A 338 -9.34 20.62 -19.56
CA GLY A 338 -8.84 21.68 -20.43
C GLY A 338 -9.00 21.35 -21.93
N GLU A 339 -8.41 22.20 -22.76
CA GLU A 339 -8.40 22.06 -24.23
C GLU A 339 -6.95 22.05 -24.73
N VAL A 340 -6.63 21.14 -25.65
CA VAL A 340 -5.35 21.13 -26.37
C VAL A 340 -5.58 21.10 -27.88
N GLU A 341 -4.63 21.63 -28.62
CA GLU A 341 -4.67 21.68 -30.08
C GLU A 341 -3.38 21.11 -30.67
N ALA A 342 -3.52 20.35 -31.76
CA ALA A 342 -2.40 19.83 -32.54
C ALA A 342 -2.02 20.80 -33.65
N PHE A 343 -0.73 21.03 -33.82
CA PHE A 343 -0.12 21.84 -34.87
C PHE A 343 0.93 21.01 -35.61
N LYS A 344 0.97 21.16 -36.93
CA LYS A 344 1.97 20.51 -37.78
C LYS A 344 2.85 21.55 -38.45
N GLU A 345 4.14 21.26 -38.59
CA GLU A 345 5.07 22.14 -39.27
C GLU A 345 4.61 22.42 -40.71
N GLY A 346 4.61 23.71 -41.08
CA GLY A 346 4.11 24.18 -42.38
C GLY A 346 2.59 24.39 -42.45
N VAL A 347 1.84 24.20 -41.36
CA VAL A 347 0.40 24.48 -41.29
C VAL A 347 0.10 25.51 -40.20
N ASP A 348 -0.34 26.71 -40.59
CA ASP A 348 -0.63 27.83 -39.66
C ASP A 348 -1.88 27.63 -38.78
N ARG A 349 -2.73 26.65 -39.11
CA ARG A 349 -3.97 26.36 -38.38
C ARG A 349 -3.87 25.05 -37.61
N PRO A 350 -4.56 24.91 -36.46
CA PRO A 350 -4.61 23.65 -35.75
C PRO A 350 -5.20 22.55 -36.64
N VAL A 351 -4.54 21.40 -36.67
CA VAL A 351 -4.97 20.24 -37.46
C VAL A 351 -6.05 19.42 -36.73
N LYS A 352 -6.08 19.49 -35.40
CA LYS A 352 -7.05 18.82 -34.54
C LYS A 352 -7.15 19.51 -33.19
N SER A 353 -8.36 19.57 -32.63
CA SER A 353 -8.61 20.00 -31.25
C SER A 353 -9.03 18.79 -30.42
N TYR A 354 -8.64 18.77 -29.15
CA TYR A 354 -8.96 17.70 -28.21
C TYR A 354 -9.65 18.26 -26.97
N GLN A 355 -10.60 17.51 -26.45
CA GLN A 355 -11.37 17.81 -25.26
C GLN A 355 -11.26 16.68 -24.23
N ARG A 356 -11.84 16.88 -23.04
CA ARG A 356 -11.85 15.88 -21.98
C ARG A 356 -12.32 14.51 -22.52
N GLY A 357 -11.57 13.47 -22.20
CA GLY A 357 -11.81 12.09 -22.64
C GLY A 357 -11.09 11.70 -23.93
N ASP A 358 -10.58 12.68 -24.68
CA ASP A 358 -9.72 12.41 -25.82
C ASP A 358 -8.30 12.01 -25.38
N TYR A 359 -7.55 11.48 -26.33
CA TYR A 359 -6.17 11.03 -26.15
C TYR A 359 -5.27 11.49 -27.29
N PHE A 360 -3.97 11.45 -27.04
CA PHE A 360 -2.95 11.76 -28.05
C PHE A 360 -1.60 11.15 -27.70
N GLY A 361 -0.71 11.09 -28.69
CA GLY A 361 0.65 10.58 -28.54
C GLY A 361 0.78 9.06 -28.70
N GLU A 362 -0.29 8.38 -29.11
CA GLU A 362 -0.35 6.95 -29.41
C GLU A 362 0.49 6.58 -30.65
N LEU A 363 0.48 7.41 -31.70
CA LEU A 363 1.08 7.08 -33.00
C LEU A 363 2.56 6.73 -32.89
N ALA A 364 3.31 7.52 -32.13
CA ALA A 364 4.73 7.31 -31.93
C ALA A 364 5.06 6.04 -31.12
N LEU A 365 4.09 5.51 -30.37
CA LEU A 365 4.23 4.25 -29.62
C LEU A 365 3.82 3.03 -30.43
N LEU A 366 2.87 3.20 -31.36
CA LEU A 366 2.35 2.16 -32.24
C LEU A 366 3.32 1.83 -33.38
N ASP A 367 3.88 2.84 -34.05
CA ASP A 367 4.68 2.65 -35.27
C ASP A 367 6.17 2.88 -35.07
N ASP A 368 6.56 3.19 -33.83
CA ASP A 368 7.92 3.53 -33.44
C ASP A 368 8.52 4.67 -34.28
N GLN A 369 7.65 5.61 -34.68
CA GLN A 369 8.02 6.82 -35.42
C GLN A 369 8.13 8.04 -34.49
N PRO A 370 8.84 9.10 -34.91
CA PRO A 370 8.81 10.39 -34.21
C PRO A 370 7.39 10.96 -34.10
N ARG A 371 7.19 11.90 -33.18
CA ARG A 371 5.91 12.59 -32.98
C ARG A 371 5.49 13.30 -34.29
N ALA A 372 4.28 13.00 -34.76
CA ALA A 372 3.77 13.49 -36.04
C ALA A 372 3.27 14.95 -36.04
N ALA A 373 3.02 15.52 -34.86
CA ALA A 373 2.54 16.87 -34.66
C ALA A 373 2.91 17.36 -33.26
N SER A 374 2.97 18.68 -33.08
CA SER A 374 3.11 19.33 -31.78
C SER A 374 1.75 19.46 -31.12
N ILE A 375 1.64 19.22 -29.81
CA ILE A 375 0.42 19.41 -29.02
C ILE A 375 0.63 20.58 -28.07
N VAL A 376 -0.23 21.59 -28.14
CA VAL A 376 -0.14 22.82 -27.35
C VAL A 376 -1.39 22.98 -26.49
N ALA A 377 -1.20 23.31 -25.22
CA ALA A 377 -2.27 23.60 -24.29
C ALA A 377 -2.90 24.95 -24.61
N LYS A 378 -4.22 24.98 -24.83
CA LYS A 378 -4.97 26.22 -25.07
C LYS A 378 -5.44 26.86 -23.76
N THR A 379 -5.80 26.03 -22.79
CA THR A 379 -6.12 26.43 -21.41
C THR A 379 -5.12 25.79 -20.45
N ASP A 380 -5.28 26.03 -19.15
CA ASP A 380 -4.66 25.16 -18.16
C ASP A 380 -5.23 23.74 -18.33
N VAL A 381 -4.34 22.76 -18.41
CA VAL A 381 -4.63 21.40 -18.84
C VAL A 381 -4.10 20.41 -17.81
N LYS A 382 -4.88 19.39 -17.53
CA LYS A 382 -4.46 18.22 -16.76
C LYS A 382 -4.56 16.98 -17.64
N VAL A 383 -3.48 16.21 -17.67
CA VAL A 383 -3.41 14.95 -18.42
C VAL A 383 -2.99 13.80 -17.52
N ALA A 384 -3.47 12.61 -17.85
CA ALA A 384 -2.95 11.36 -17.30
C ALA A 384 -1.93 10.79 -18.30
N LYS A 385 -0.66 10.68 -17.89
CA LYS A 385 0.45 10.16 -18.70
C LYS A 385 0.62 8.68 -18.43
N LEU A 386 0.78 7.90 -19.50
CA LEU A 386 1.21 6.50 -19.45
C LEU A 386 2.53 6.35 -20.21
N GLY A 387 3.56 5.83 -19.55
CA GLY A 387 4.85 5.57 -20.20
C GLY A 387 4.77 4.48 -21.28
N ARG A 388 5.73 4.46 -22.21
CA ARG A 388 5.83 3.48 -23.32
C ARG A 388 5.70 2.03 -22.88
N ASP A 389 6.40 1.63 -21.81
CA ASP A 389 6.35 0.25 -21.31
C ASP A 389 4.97 -0.10 -20.72
N GLY A 390 4.37 0.85 -20.00
CA GLY A 390 3.01 0.75 -19.51
C GLY A 390 2.01 0.62 -20.66
N PHE A 391 2.14 1.44 -21.70
CA PHE A 391 1.30 1.40 -22.89
C PHE A 391 1.35 0.03 -23.56
N LYS A 392 2.55 -0.47 -23.89
CA LYS A 392 2.72 -1.77 -24.58
C LYS A 392 2.20 -2.95 -23.75
N ARG A 393 2.36 -2.90 -22.43
CA ARG A 393 1.97 -4.00 -21.54
C ARG A 393 0.48 -3.98 -21.19
N LEU A 394 -0.12 -2.79 -21.03
CA LEU A 394 -1.46 -2.64 -20.48
C LEU A 394 -2.54 -2.33 -21.53
N LEU A 395 -2.17 -1.70 -22.65
CA LEU A 395 -3.12 -1.29 -23.69
C LEU A 395 -3.12 -2.20 -24.93
N GLY A 396 -2.41 -3.33 -24.89
CA GLY A 396 -2.44 -4.34 -25.95
C GLY A 396 -3.86 -4.71 -26.45
N PRO A 397 -4.88 -4.88 -25.57
CA PRO A 397 -6.24 -5.20 -26.02
C PRO A 397 -6.91 -4.12 -26.87
N VAL A 398 -6.52 -2.85 -26.71
CA VAL A 398 -7.09 -1.69 -27.43
C VAL A 398 -6.17 -1.18 -28.54
N GLU A 399 -4.98 -1.75 -28.70
CA GLU A 399 -4.01 -1.37 -29.73
C GLU A 399 -4.63 -1.42 -31.14
N GLU A 400 -5.37 -2.50 -31.42
CA GLU A 400 -6.09 -2.70 -32.69
C GLU A 400 -7.17 -1.63 -32.93
N ILE A 401 -7.82 -1.14 -31.86
CA ILE A 401 -8.82 -0.07 -31.96
C ILE A 401 -8.13 1.26 -32.29
N MET A 402 -6.97 1.53 -31.67
CA MET A 402 -6.18 2.74 -31.95
C MET A 402 -5.68 2.76 -33.39
N ARG A 403 -5.16 1.63 -33.90
CA ARG A 403 -4.72 1.52 -35.31
C ARG A 403 -5.85 1.76 -36.31
N ARG A 404 -7.09 1.39 -35.99
CA ARG A 404 -8.24 1.70 -36.87
C ARG A 404 -8.60 3.18 -36.85
N ALA A 405 -8.57 3.82 -35.67
CA ALA A 405 -8.83 5.26 -35.53
C ALA A 405 -7.75 6.10 -36.24
N GLU A 406 -6.52 5.61 -36.32
CA GLU A 406 -5.44 6.19 -37.12
C GLU A 406 -5.80 6.27 -38.61
N TYR A 407 -6.31 5.18 -39.21
CA TYR A 407 -6.70 5.16 -40.63
C TYR A 407 -7.77 6.20 -40.99
N GLU A 408 -8.72 6.46 -40.09
CA GLU A 408 -9.76 7.47 -40.30
C GLU A 408 -9.24 8.91 -40.19
N GLN A 409 -8.15 9.14 -39.44
CA GLN A 409 -7.58 10.47 -39.23
C GLN A 409 -6.59 10.88 -40.32
N ILE A 410 -5.95 9.91 -41.00
CA ILE A 410 -5.00 10.17 -42.10
C ILE A 410 -5.73 10.42 -43.43
N GLN A 411 -6.93 9.88 -43.63
CA GLN A 411 -7.73 10.12 -44.83
C GLN A 411 -8.49 11.44 -44.71
N PRO A 412 -8.25 12.45 -45.57
CA PRO A 412 -9.07 13.65 -45.58
C PRO A 412 -10.51 13.23 -45.90
N LYS A 413 -11.45 13.60 -45.03
CA LYS A 413 -12.89 13.41 -45.25
C LYS A 413 -13.21 13.92 -46.67
N PRO A 414 -13.75 13.09 -47.59
CA PRO A 414 -14.04 13.54 -48.94
C PRO A 414 -14.97 14.74 -48.84
N ALA A 415 -14.61 15.83 -49.52
CA ALA A 415 -15.44 17.02 -49.56
C ALA A 415 -16.83 16.61 -50.05
N ALA A 416 -17.84 16.83 -49.20
CA ALA A 416 -19.23 16.65 -49.59
C ALA A 416 -19.47 17.51 -50.84
N SER A 417 -19.74 16.83 -51.95
CA SER A 417 -19.92 17.42 -53.28
C SER A 417 -21.27 18.10 -53.42
#